data_AF-A0A2E0ZKX6-F1
#
_entry.id   AF-A0A2E0ZKX6-F1
#
_cell.length_a   1.000
_cell.length_b   1.000
_cell.length_c   1.000
_cell.angle_alpha   90.00
_cell.angle_beta   90.00
_cell.angle_gamma   90.00
#
_symmetry.space_group_name_H-M   'P 1'
#
loop_
_entity.id
_entity.type
_entity.pdbx_description
1 polymer ?
#
loop_
_entity_poly.entity_id
_entity_poly.type
_entity_poly.pdbx_seq_one_letter_code
_entity_poly.pdbx_strand_id
1 'polypeptide(L)'
;MKQKPGEPPRFAQTLLHWLGAPNYVIGDFVEEFEGLVGRNGRFQANVWFWQQLIRSTPALCRRRWQTVMNTLTKRDKQFFALGILLLIPALLIGVTGILHSVFGISAPMNNMFDYLRSSPLLAWLVHPAVILGGLAAAFILNAVPVLQISVRNQEEALVGSLTIRKGYWLHLGVLVTAVLFVLVIFLYLLVENL
;
A
#
# COMPACT_ATOMS: atom_id res chain seq x y z
N MET A 1 8.45 18.83 20.35
CA MET A 1 8.15 19.98 19.48
C MET A 1 6.97 20.74 20.07
N LYS A 2 7.14 22.00 20.50
CA LYS A 2 6.04 22.81 21.06
C LYS A 2 5.20 23.37 19.90
N GLN A 3 3.93 22.96 19.84
CA GLN A 3 2.95 23.43 18.86
C GLN A 3 2.48 24.83 19.25
N LYS A 4 2.47 25.80 18.33
CA LYS A 4 2.02 27.16 18.66
C LYS A 4 0.55 27.14 19.11
N PRO A 5 0.14 28.02 20.04
CA PRO A 5 -1.26 28.19 20.38
C PRO A 5 -2.02 28.65 19.12
N GLY A 6 -3.01 27.88 18.68
CA GLY A 6 -3.78 28.13 17.47
C GLY A 6 -3.47 27.23 16.27
N GLU A 7 -2.32 26.56 16.23
CA GLU A 7 -1.99 25.68 15.07
C GLU A 7 -2.75 24.34 15.12
N PRO A 8 -3.33 23.89 13.99
CA PRO A 8 -3.93 22.57 13.86
C PRO A 8 -2.91 21.44 14.09
N PRO A 9 -3.35 20.19 14.30
CA PRO A 9 -2.47 19.05 14.45
C PRO A 9 -1.57 18.90 13.22
N ARG A 10 -0.26 19.13 13.38
CA ARG A 10 0.72 19.09 12.27
C ARG A 10 0.66 17.77 11.49
N PHE A 11 0.52 16.66 12.20
CA PHE A 11 0.41 15.35 11.58
C PHE A 11 -0.84 15.24 10.68
N ALA A 12 -1.98 15.79 11.12
CA ALA A 12 -3.21 15.76 10.34
C ALA A 12 -3.10 16.63 9.07
N GLN A 13 -2.44 17.79 9.16
CA GLN A 13 -2.13 18.62 7.99
C GLN A 13 -1.18 17.92 7.02
N THR A 14 -0.10 17.32 7.53
CA THR A 14 0.82 16.51 6.71
C THR A 14 0.08 15.38 6.02
N LEU A 15 -0.87 14.74 6.70
CA LEU A 15 -1.67 13.66 6.12
C LEU A 15 -2.60 14.18 5.01
N LEU A 16 -3.24 15.34 5.18
CA LEU A 16 -4.04 15.99 4.12
C LEU A 16 -3.20 16.33 2.88
N HIS A 17 -2.03 16.95 3.08
CA HIS A 17 -1.11 17.24 2.00
C HIS A 17 -0.65 15.96 1.29
N TRP A 18 -0.29 14.93 2.06
CA TRP A 18 0.08 13.64 1.50
C TRP A 18 -1.08 13.04 0.70
N LEU A 19 -2.30 13.06 1.20
CA LEU A 19 -3.51 12.61 0.49
C LEU A 19 -3.84 13.43 -0.77
N GLY A 20 -3.13 14.54 -1.02
CA GLY A 20 -3.34 15.39 -2.19
C GLY A 20 -4.55 16.31 -2.05
N ALA A 21 -4.90 16.70 -0.82
CA ALA A 21 -5.90 17.73 -0.58
C ALA A 21 -5.45 19.05 -1.22
N PRO A 22 -6.29 19.73 -2.00
CA PRO A 22 -6.00 21.06 -2.52
C PRO A 22 -5.77 22.07 -1.40
N ASN A 23 -4.93 23.08 -1.65
CA ASN A 23 -4.63 24.12 -0.65
C ASN A 23 -5.89 24.84 -0.12
N TYR A 24 -6.93 25.02 -0.95
CA TYR A 24 -8.18 25.63 -0.50
C TYR A 24 -8.94 24.74 0.50
N VAL A 25 -8.98 23.41 0.29
CA VAL A 25 -9.61 22.47 1.24
C VAL A 25 -8.86 22.47 2.57
N ILE A 26 -7.52 22.54 2.51
CA ILE A 26 -6.70 22.64 3.71
C ILE A 26 -6.97 23.97 4.42
N GLY A 27 -7.08 25.08 3.67
CA GLY A 27 -7.47 26.39 4.19
C GLY A 27 -8.79 26.34 4.95
N ASP A 28 -9.85 25.81 4.32
CA ASP A 28 -11.18 25.67 4.93
C ASP A 28 -11.13 24.88 6.25
N PHE A 29 -10.33 23.81 6.30
CA PHE A 29 -10.13 23.00 7.52
C PHE A 29 -9.42 23.78 8.63
N VAL A 30 -8.47 24.63 8.28
CA VAL A 30 -7.73 25.45 9.25
C VAL A 30 -8.59 26.60 9.77
N GLU A 31 -9.33 27.29 8.92
CA GLU A 31 -10.22 28.39 9.32
C GLU A 31 -11.31 27.93 10.29
N GLU A 32 -11.97 26.80 9.98
CA GLU A 32 -13.00 26.24 10.86
C GLU A 32 -12.41 25.73 12.19
N PHE A 33 -11.19 25.17 12.15
CA PHE A 33 -10.46 24.78 13.36
C PHE A 33 -10.18 25.99 14.26
N GLU A 34 -9.69 27.10 13.72
CA GLU A 34 -9.43 28.33 14.48
C GLU A 34 -10.71 28.89 15.09
N GLY A 35 -11.81 28.87 14.34
CA GLY A 35 -13.15 29.22 14.84
C GLY A 35 -13.58 28.35 16.03
N LEU A 36 -13.36 27.05 15.97
CA LEU A 36 -13.69 26.11 17.05
C LEU A 36 -12.77 26.26 18.27
N VAL A 37 -11.49 26.57 18.07
CA VAL A 37 -10.57 26.88 19.18
C VAL A 37 -11.08 28.07 19.98
N GLY A 38 -11.55 29.13 19.29
CA GLY A 38 -12.08 30.33 19.92
C GLY A 38 -13.40 30.11 20.69
N ARG A 39 -14.26 29.19 20.24
CA ARG A 39 -15.59 28.96 20.84
C ARG A 39 -15.59 27.88 21.92
N ASN A 40 -14.96 26.73 21.65
CA ASN A 40 -15.14 25.50 22.42
C ASN A 40 -13.83 24.98 23.04
N GLY A 41 -12.72 25.68 22.79
CA GLY A 41 -11.39 25.30 23.23
C GLY A 41 -10.71 24.27 22.32
N ARG A 42 -9.40 24.12 22.53
CA ARG A 42 -8.51 23.37 21.63
C ARG A 42 -8.82 21.87 21.54
N PHE A 43 -9.26 21.26 22.63
CA PHE A 43 -9.52 19.81 22.65
C PHE A 43 -10.65 19.44 21.68
N GLN A 44 -11.78 20.16 21.74
CA GLN A 44 -12.90 19.91 20.84
C GLN A 44 -12.54 20.20 19.38
N ALA A 45 -11.80 21.28 19.12
CA ALA A 45 -11.31 21.60 17.78
C ALA A 45 -10.42 20.48 17.20
N ASN A 46 -9.53 19.89 18.02
CA ASN A 46 -8.70 18.76 17.59
C ASN A 46 -9.52 17.52 17.25
N VAL A 47 -10.49 17.16 18.08
CA VAL A 47 -11.37 16.01 17.82
C VAL A 47 -12.15 16.21 16.53
N TRP A 48 -12.73 17.41 16.34
CA TRP A 48 -13.43 17.77 15.13
C TRP A 48 -12.53 17.65 13.89
N PHE A 49 -11.29 18.16 13.95
CA PHE A 49 -10.34 18.09 12.83
C PHE A 49 -10.06 16.65 12.41
N TRP A 50 -9.84 15.76 13.38
CA TRP A 50 -9.62 14.34 13.12
C TRP A 50 -10.85 13.65 12.55
N GLN A 51 -12.05 13.97 13.03
CA GLN A 51 -13.29 13.45 12.46
C GLN A 51 -13.46 13.87 11.00
N GLN A 52 -13.19 15.14 10.67
CA GLN A 52 -13.25 15.62 9.30
C GLN A 52 -12.18 14.99 8.42
N LEU A 53 -10.97 14.79 8.94
CA LEU A 53 -9.91 14.07 8.24
C LEU A 53 -10.36 12.66 7.90
N ILE A 54 -10.87 11.90 8.87
CA ILE A 54 -11.34 10.52 8.66
C ILE A 54 -12.49 10.50 7.65
N ARG A 55 -13.43 11.45 7.74
CA ARG A 55 -14.58 11.54 6.83
C ARG A 55 -14.19 11.89 5.40
N SER A 56 -13.19 12.75 5.22
CA SER A 56 -12.70 13.19 3.89
C SER A 56 -11.67 12.25 3.27
N THR A 57 -11.00 11.42 4.09
CA THR A 57 -9.95 10.50 3.66
C THR A 57 -10.37 9.61 2.48
N PRO A 58 -11.55 8.94 2.47
CA PRO A 58 -11.93 8.07 1.35
C PRO A 58 -12.03 8.81 0.01
N ALA A 59 -12.58 10.03 0.01
CA ALA A 59 -12.72 10.84 -1.19
C ALA A 59 -11.35 11.32 -1.71
N LEU A 60 -10.48 11.78 -0.80
CA LEU A 60 -9.13 12.20 -1.14
C LEU A 60 -8.27 11.04 -1.65
N CYS A 61 -8.32 9.89 -0.98
CA CYS A 61 -7.68 8.65 -1.42
C CYS A 61 -8.14 8.27 -2.84
N ARG A 62 -9.46 8.28 -3.10
CA ARG A 62 -10.00 7.97 -4.42
C ARG A 62 -9.51 8.94 -5.49
N ARG A 63 -9.50 10.24 -5.20
CA ARG A 63 -9.01 11.27 -6.14
C ARG A 63 -7.52 11.10 -6.44
N ARG A 64 -6.70 10.88 -5.41
CA ARG A 64 -5.27 10.62 -5.56
C ARG A 64 -5.04 9.34 -6.37
N TRP A 65 -5.76 8.27 -6.05
CA TRP A 65 -5.72 7.01 -6.79
C TRP A 65 -6.05 7.20 -8.26
N GLN A 66 -7.13 7.92 -8.58
CA GLN A 66 -7.51 8.23 -9.95
C GLN A 66 -6.41 9.03 -10.68
N THR A 67 -5.81 10.00 -10.00
CA THR A 67 -4.73 10.82 -10.58
C THR A 67 -3.52 9.95 -10.93
N VAL A 68 -3.08 9.09 -10.01
CA VAL A 68 -1.96 8.17 -10.23
C VAL A 68 -2.30 7.12 -11.29
N MET A 69 -3.50 6.57 -11.28
CA MET A 69 -3.93 5.62 -12.30
C MET A 69 -4.01 6.29 -13.67
N ASN A 70 -4.42 7.55 -13.76
CA ASN A 70 -4.52 8.26 -15.04
C ASN A 70 -3.16 8.55 -15.69
N THR A 71 -2.06 8.56 -14.94
CA THR A 71 -0.71 8.68 -15.52
C THR A 71 -0.17 7.37 -16.10
N LEU A 72 -0.81 6.24 -15.81
CA LEU A 72 -0.38 4.92 -16.29
C LEU A 72 -0.99 4.58 -17.65
N THR A 73 -0.21 3.92 -18.51
CA THR A 73 -0.72 3.39 -19.78
C THR A 73 -1.73 2.26 -19.53
N LYS A 74 -2.55 1.93 -20.53
CA LYS A 74 -3.53 0.81 -20.43
C LYS A 74 -2.84 -0.52 -20.08
N ARG A 75 -1.65 -0.76 -20.63
CA ARG A 75 -0.85 -1.97 -20.37
C ARG A 75 -0.32 -1.99 -18.94
N ASP A 76 0.18 -0.86 -18.44
CA ASP A 76 0.68 -0.75 -17.06
C ASP A 76 -0.45 -1.00 -16.05
N LYS A 77 -1.64 -0.44 -16.29
CA LYS A 77 -2.84 -0.70 -15.47
C LYS A 77 -3.18 -2.20 -15.40
N GLN A 78 -3.10 -2.90 -16.54
CA GLN A 78 -3.36 -4.34 -16.59
C GLN A 78 -2.32 -5.13 -15.81
N PHE A 79 -1.03 -4.81 -15.95
CA PHE A 79 0.04 -5.46 -15.19
C PHE A 79 -0.06 -5.19 -13.69
N PHE A 80 -0.42 -3.98 -13.30
CA PHE A 80 -0.68 -3.65 -11.91
C PHE A 80 -1.87 -4.46 -11.36
N ALA A 81 -3.00 -4.47 -12.07
CA ALA A 81 -4.20 -5.19 -11.64
C ALA A 81 -3.97 -6.71 -11.54
N LEU A 82 -3.29 -7.30 -12.53
CA LEU A 82 -2.90 -8.71 -12.51
C LEU A 82 -1.93 -9.00 -11.36
N GLY A 83 -0.95 -8.14 -11.11
CA GLY A 83 -0.03 -8.30 -9.99
C GLY A 83 -0.73 -8.27 -8.64
N ILE A 84 -1.67 -7.34 -8.45
CA ILE A 84 -2.51 -7.29 -7.24
C ILE A 84 -3.33 -8.57 -7.12
N LEU A 85 -4.00 -9.00 -8.20
CA LEU A 85 -4.81 -10.22 -8.21
C LEU A 85 -3.99 -11.45 -7.79
N LEU A 86 -2.77 -11.58 -8.31
CA LEU A 86 -1.85 -12.67 -7.99
C LEU A 86 -1.29 -12.59 -6.56
N LEU A 87 -1.26 -11.40 -5.95
CA LEU A 87 -0.86 -11.20 -4.56
C LEU A 87 -1.96 -11.57 -3.55
N ILE A 88 -3.24 -11.59 -3.95
CA ILE A 88 -4.37 -11.80 -3.03
C ILE A 88 -4.22 -13.07 -2.19
N PRO A 89 -3.90 -14.26 -2.74
CA PRO A 89 -3.77 -15.47 -1.93
C PRO A 89 -2.67 -15.36 -0.87
N ALA A 90 -1.51 -14.81 -1.25
CA ALA A 90 -0.40 -14.58 -0.32
C ALA A 90 -0.80 -13.58 0.78
N LEU A 91 -1.46 -12.49 0.40
CA LEU A 91 -1.95 -11.47 1.35
C LEU A 91 -2.97 -12.03 2.33
N LEU A 92 -3.93 -12.83 1.86
CA LEU A 92 -4.92 -13.46 2.72
C LEU A 92 -4.24 -14.31 3.80
N ILE A 93 -3.32 -15.17 3.39
CA ILE A 93 -2.59 -16.05 4.31
C ILE A 93 -1.72 -15.23 5.28
N GLY A 94 -0.95 -14.27 4.74
CA GLY A 94 -0.05 -13.44 5.53
C GLY A 94 -0.77 -12.59 6.56
N VAL A 95 -1.87 -11.91 6.18
CA VAL A 95 -2.66 -11.10 7.10
C VAL A 95 -3.25 -11.97 8.20
N THR A 96 -3.77 -13.16 7.88
CA THR A 96 -4.28 -14.06 8.93
C THR A 96 -3.19 -14.58 9.87
N GLY A 97 -2.00 -14.89 9.35
CA GLY A 97 -0.87 -15.30 10.17
C GLY A 97 -0.36 -14.19 11.10
N ILE A 98 -0.35 -12.93 10.61
CA ILE A 98 -0.02 -11.76 11.44
C ILE A 98 -1.10 -11.54 12.52
N LEU A 99 -2.37 -11.62 12.15
CA LEU A 99 -3.48 -11.49 13.12
C LEU A 99 -3.39 -12.54 14.23
N HIS A 100 -3.08 -13.78 13.86
CA HIS A 100 -2.91 -14.87 14.81
C HIS A 100 -1.69 -14.64 15.72
N SER A 101 -0.54 -14.31 15.16
CA SER A 101 0.72 -14.16 15.91
C SER A 101 0.75 -12.92 16.81
N VAL A 102 0.25 -11.78 16.34
CA VAL A 102 0.32 -10.49 17.06
C VAL A 102 -0.83 -10.34 18.06
N PHE A 103 -2.05 -10.73 17.67
CA PHE A 103 -3.24 -10.48 18.46
C PHE A 103 -3.82 -11.74 19.11
N GLY A 104 -3.25 -12.93 18.86
CA GLY A 104 -3.79 -14.20 19.36
C GLY A 104 -5.13 -14.59 18.74
N ILE A 105 -5.53 -13.92 17.65
CA ILE A 105 -6.85 -14.08 17.03
C ILE A 105 -6.79 -15.31 16.10
N SER A 106 -7.12 -16.49 16.62
CA SER A 106 -7.09 -17.77 15.89
C SER A 106 -8.38 -18.09 15.13
N ALA A 107 -9.53 -17.60 15.62
CA ALA A 107 -10.85 -17.93 15.06
C ALA A 107 -11.04 -17.59 13.57
N PRO A 108 -10.56 -16.43 13.04
CA PRO A 108 -10.68 -16.12 11.62
C PRO A 108 -9.79 -17.01 10.75
N MET A 109 -8.63 -17.44 11.26
CA MET A 109 -7.67 -18.22 10.49
C MET A 109 -8.21 -19.63 10.24
N ASN A 110 -8.66 -20.33 11.28
CA ASN A 110 -9.16 -21.71 11.16
C ASN A 110 -10.42 -21.75 10.27
N ASN A 111 -11.39 -20.87 10.54
CA ASN A 111 -12.64 -20.83 9.78
C ASN A 111 -12.41 -20.45 8.30
N MET A 112 -11.45 -19.57 8.01
CA MET A 112 -11.12 -19.19 6.63
C MET A 112 -10.44 -20.33 5.88
N PHE A 113 -9.46 -21.01 6.50
CA PHE A 113 -8.78 -22.14 5.86
C PHE A 113 -9.72 -23.32 5.64
N ASP A 114 -10.60 -23.61 6.60
CA ASP A 114 -11.61 -24.66 6.46
C ASP A 114 -12.59 -24.33 5.31
N TYR A 115 -13.02 -23.07 5.21
CA TYR A 115 -13.84 -22.61 4.09
C TYR A 115 -13.11 -22.68 2.75
N LEU A 116 -11.85 -22.23 2.67
CA LEU A 116 -11.06 -22.32 1.44
C LEU A 116 -10.82 -23.78 1.02
N ARG A 117 -10.65 -24.70 1.97
CA ARG A 117 -10.48 -26.13 1.68
C ARG A 117 -11.79 -26.84 1.31
N SER A 118 -12.94 -26.28 1.68
CA SER A 118 -14.26 -26.89 1.40
C SER A 118 -14.61 -26.97 -0.09
N SER A 119 -14.00 -26.12 -0.93
CA SER A 119 -14.20 -26.11 -2.38
C SER A 119 -12.89 -26.45 -3.10
N PRO A 120 -12.89 -27.37 -4.07
CA PRO A 120 -11.67 -27.76 -4.80
C PRO A 120 -11.01 -26.59 -5.54
N LEU A 121 -11.81 -25.62 -6.03
CA LEU A 121 -11.30 -24.41 -6.68
C LEU A 121 -10.58 -23.48 -5.69
N LEU A 122 -11.11 -23.35 -4.48
CA LEU A 122 -10.52 -22.51 -3.43
C LEU A 122 -9.32 -23.19 -2.77
N ALA A 123 -9.35 -24.52 -2.64
CA ALA A 123 -8.24 -25.31 -2.11
C ALA A 123 -6.98 -25.12 -2.98
N TRP A 124 -7.17 -24.98 -4.29
CA TRP A 124 -6.09 -24.67 -5.23
C TRP A 124 -5.44 -23.30 -4.97
N LEU A 125 -6.17 -22.29 -4.50
CA LEU A 125 -5.60 -20.96 -4.17
C LEU A 125 -4.62 -21.02 -2.99
N VAL A 126 -4.76 -22.01 -2.12
CA VAL A 126 -3.90 -22.21 -0.94
C VAL A 126 -2.72 -23.13 -1.27
N HIS A 127 -2.64 -23.64 -2.50
CA HIS A 127 -1.55 -24.51 -2.91
C HIS A 127 -0.22 -23.72 -2.93
N PRO A 128 0.87 -24.23 -2.29
CA PRO A 128 2.14 -23.51 -2.20
C PRO A 128 2.69 -23.05 -3.56
N ALA A 129 2.58 -23.90 -4.59
CA ALA A 129 3.01 -23.56 -5.95
C ALA A 129 2.20 -22.39 -6.55
N VAL A 130 0.91 -22.25 -6.23
CA VAL A 130 0.08 -21.14 -6.70
C VAL A 130 0.45 -19.85 -5.98
N ILE A 131 0.73 -19.93 -4.67
CA ILE A 131 1.16 -18.78 -3.88
C ILE A 131 2.53 -18.26 -4.36
N LEU A 132 3.53 -19.15 -4.45
CA LEU A 132 4.88 -18.80 -4.88
C LEU A 132 4.92 -18.39 -6.36
N GLY A 133 4.22 -19.13 -7.22
CA GLY A 133 4.09 -18.80 -8.64
C GLY A 133 3.37 -17.47 -8.85
N GLY A 134 2.31 -17.21 -8.09
CA GLY A 134 1.60 -15.94 -8.08
C GLY A 134 2.48 -14.77 -7.63
N LEU A 135 3.23 -14.93 -6.54
CA LEU A 135 4.20 -13.94 -6.07
C LEU A 135 5.28 -13.64 -7.12
N ALA A 136 5.86 -14.67 -7.72
CA ALA A 136 6.88 -14.52 -8.76
C ALA A 136 6.33 -13.83 -10.01
N ALA A 137 5.15 -14.23 -10.48
CA ALA A 137 4.49 -13.60 -11.61
C ALA A 137 4.10 -12.14 -11.31
N ALA A 138 3.60 -11.86 -10.11
CA ALA A 138 3.30 -10.49 -9.66
C ALA A 138 4.56 -9.63 -9.66
N PHE A 139 5.68 -10.16 -9.17
CA PHE A 139 6.97 -9.48 -9.20
C PHE A 139 7.40 -9.17 -10.65
N ILE A 140 7.44 -10.17 -11.53
CA ILE A 140 7.88 -9.99 -12.92
C ILE A 140 7.00 -8.96 -13.66
N LEU A 141 5.67 -9.10 -13.56
CA LEU A 141 4.72 -8.20 -14.23
C LEU A 141 4.87 -6.75 -13.78
N ASN A 142 5.24 -6.52 -12.51
CA ASN A 142 5.41 -5.17 -11.96
C ASN A 142 6.85 -4.66 -12.07
N ALA A 143 7.84 -5.54 -12.29
CA ALA A 143 9.22 -5.16 -12.55
C ALA A 143 9.39 -4.54 -13.94
N VAL A 144 8.72 -5.11 -14.95
CA VAL A 144 8.79 -4.66 -16.35
C VAL A 144 8.51 -3.14 -16.53
N PRO A 145 7.42 -2.57 -16.00
CA PRO A 145 7.16 -1.14 -16.18
C PRO A 145 8.07 -0.23 -15.33
N VAL A 146 8.68 -0.77 -14.27
CA VAL A 146 9.52 -0.01 -13.33
C VAL A 146 10.99 0.04 -13.78
N LEU A 147 11.49 -1.07 -14.31
CA LEU A 147 12.89 -1.24 -14.70
C LEU A 147 13.11 -0.78 -16.14
N GLN A 148 13.89 0.29 -16.30
CA GLN A 148 14.38 0.69 -17.60
C GLN A 148 15.85 0.30 -17.72
N ILE A 149 16.08 -0.74 -18.52
CA ILE A 149 17.41 -1.20 -18.91
C ILE A 149 17.82 -0.38 -20.13
N SER A 150 18.80 0.49 -19.98
CA SER A 150 19.39 1.22 -21.10
C SER A 150 20.81 0.71 -21.31
N VAL A 151 20.99 -0.01 -22.41
CA VAL A 151 22.32 -0.44 -22.87
C VAL A 151 22.82 0.62 -23.84
N ARG A 152 23.85 1.36 -23.45
CA ARG A 152 24.48 2.36 -24.32
C ARG A 152 25.87 1.87 -24.69
N ASN A 153 26.12 1.74 -25.99
CA ASN A 153 27.46 1.46 -26.47
C ASN A 153 28.23 2.78 -26.51
N GLN A 154 29.22 2.94 -25.63
CA GLN A 154 30.13 4.09 -25.67
C GLN A 154 31.50 3.58 -26.09
N GLU A 155 31.92 3.99 -27.28
CA GLU A 155 33.18 3.85 -28.04
C GLU A 155 34.16 2.69 -27.74
N GLU A 156 34.32 2.20 -26.50
CA GLU A 156 35.10 0.98 -26.18
C GLU A 156 34.53 0.13 -25.01
N ALA A 157 33.37 0.48 -24.44
CA ALA A 157 32.75 -0.27 -23.34
C ALA A 157 31.22 -0.35 -23.44
N LEU A 158 30.70 -1.57 -23.21
CA LEU A 158 29.27 -1.84 -23.04
C LEU A 158 28.84 -1.38 -21.64
N VAL A 159 28.29 -0.16 -21.54
CA VAL A 159 27.75 0.37 -20.27
C VAL A 159 26.26 0.10 -20.21
N GLY A 160 25.87 -0.89 -19.41
CA GLY A 160 24.50 -1.12 -19.01
C GLY A 160 24.11 -0.21 -17.84
N SER A 161 23.06 0.58 -17.99
CA SER A 161 22.49 1.37 -16.89
C SER A 161 21.08 0.86 -16.57
N LEU A 162 20.82 0.66 -15.28
CA LEU A 162 19.51 0.28 -14.76
C LEU A 162 18.93 1.48 -14.02
N THR A 163 17.83 2.02 -14.55
CA THR A 163 17.17 3.19 -13.97
C THR A 163 15.75 2.84 -13.56
N ILE A 164 15.36 3.30 -12.37
CA ILE A 164 13.98 3.18 -11.87
C ILE A 164 13.18 4.36 -12.44
N ARG A 165 12.09 4.06 -13.17
CA ARG A 165 11.22 5.12 -13.70
C ARG A 165 10.48 5.85 -12.59
N LYS A 166 10.62 7.18 -12.55
CA LYS A 166 9.85 8.03 -11.64
C LYS A 166 8.36 7.97 -12.00
N GLY A 167 7.48 7.90 -10.99
CA GLY A 167 6.02 7.88 -11.17
C GLY A 167 5.36 6.51 -11.12
N TYR A 168 6.13 5.40 -11.12
CA TYR A 168 5.62 4.03 -11.05
C TYR A 168 5.53 3.49 -9.61
N TRP A 169 5.16 4.35 -8.65
CA TRP A 169 5.12 4.02 -7.21
C TRP A 169 4.17 2.88 -6.88
N LEU A 170 3.07 2.72 -7.63
CA LEU A 170 2.11 1.62 -7.43
C LEU A 170 2.74 0.26 -7.73
N HIS A 171 3.44 0.16 -8.87
CA HIS A 171 4.17 -1.06 -9.24
C HIS A 171 5.32 -1.34 -8.28
N LEU A 172 6.02 -0.30 -7.81
CA LEU A 172 7.06 -0.43 -6.80
C LEU A 172 6.48 -0.96 -5.47
N GLY A 173 5.30 -0.50 -5.07
CA GLY A 173 4.60 -1.04 -3.91
C GLY A 173 4.31 -2.53 -4.02
N VAL A 174 3.87 -2.99 -5.20
CA VAL A 174 3.65 -4.42 -5.48
C VAL A 174 4.96 -5.21 -5.42
N LEU A 175 6.04 -4.68 -6.01
CA LEU A 175 7.36 -5.31 -5.97
C LEU A 175 7.88 -5.49 -4.55
N VAL A 176 7.86 -4.41 -3.76
CA VAL A 176 8.29 -4.44 -2.35
C VAL A 176 7.46 -5.43 -1.56
N THR A 177 6.13 -5.43 -1.76
CA THR A 177 5.23 -6.38 -1.10
C THR A 177 5.60 -7.82 -1.47
N ALA A 178 5.79 -8.13 -2.75
CA ALA A 178 6.18 -9.47 -3.18
C ALA A 178 7.51 -9.93 -2.56
N VAL A 179 8.52 -9.05 -2.55
CA VAL A 179 9.84 -9.34 -1.93
C VAL A 179 9.71 -9.58 -0.43
N LEU A 180 8.95 -8.75 0.28
CA LEU A 180 8.71 -8.93 1.71
C LEU A 180 8.03 -10.27 2.01
N PHE A 181 7.05 -10.67 1.20
CA PHE A 181 6.39 -11.97 1.35
C PHE A 181 7.35 -13.14 1.14
N VAL A 182 8.18 -13.09 0.09
CA VAL A 182 9.19 -14.12 -0.16
C VAL A 182 10.18 -14.21 1.01
N LEU A 183 10.63 -13.06 1.52
CA LEU A 183 11.53 -13.00 2.68
C LEU A 183 10.90 -13.63 3.92
N VAL A 184 9.63 -13.32 4.22
CA VAL A 184 8.90 -13.89 5.36
C VAL A 184 8.77 -15.40 5.22
N ILE A 185 8.40 -15.90 4.03
CA ILE A 185 8.30 -17.34 3.77
C ILE A 185 9.67 -18.01 3.95
N PHE A 186 10.74 -17.41 3.42
CA PHE A 186 12.09 -17.95 3.55
C PHE A 186 12.56 -18.00 5.00
N LEU A 187 12.34 -16.92 5.78
CA LEU A 187 12.69 -16.87 7.20
C LEU A 187 11.90 -17.92 8.00
N TYR A 188 10.62 -18.10 7.69
CA TYR A 188 9.80 -19.12 8.32
C TYR A 188 10.36 -20.53 8.05
N LEU A 189 10.67 -20.85 6.80
CA LEU A 189 11.28 -22.13 6.43
C LEU A 189 12.63 -22.35 7.13
N LEU A 190 13.43 -21.30 7.28
CA LEU A 190 14.71 -21.39 7.97
C LEU A 190 14.52 -21.71 9.46
N VAL A 191 13.59 -21.01 10.13
CA VAL A 191 13.28 -21.25 11.55
C VAL A 191 12.69 -22.65 11.79
N GLU A 192 11.88 -23.17 10.87
CA GLU A 192 11.26 -24.49 11.00
C GLU A 192 12.24 -25.66 10.76
N ASN A 193 13.33 -25.43 10.01
CA ASN A 193 14.31 -26.46 9.66
C ASN A 193 15.64 -26.36 10.45
N LEU A 194 15.72 -25.49 11.45
CA LEU A 194 16.83 -25.39 12.42
C LEU A 194 16.50 -26.15 13.71
#